data_AF-A0A962UME7-F1
#
_entry.id   AF-A0A962UME7-F1
#
_cell.length_a   1.000
_cell.length_b   1.000
_cell.length_c   1.000
_cell.angle_alpha   90.00
_cell.angle_beta   90.00
_cell.angle_gamma   90.00
#
_symmetry.space_group_name_H-M   'P 1'
#
loop_
_entity.id
_entity.type
_entity.pdbx_description
1 polymer ?
#
loop_
_entity_poly.entity_id
_entity_poly.type
_entity_poly.pdbx_seq_one_letter_code
_entity_poly.pdbx_strand_id
1 'polypeptide(L)'
;MFQPRPNEQQYAWVPHVAHPEKNRYGQSIETVPEGHALRGQSLSINGDTAVSDNPNRYKQHGFYFNADRCISCHACEAACSEKNDLPPHLAFRSVGYLEGGSYPAYTRLNISMACNHCDNPVCLKGCPTRAYTKFAEYGAVLQDPDICFGCGYCTWV
;
A
#
# COMPACT_ATOMS: atom_id res chain seq x y z
N MET A 1 -5.46 -14.10 12.42
CA MET A 1 -5.30 -14.62 11.04
C MET A 1 -6.60 -15.26 10.55
N PHE A 2 -7.12 -14.89 9.37
CA PHE A 2 -8.34 -15.48 8.80
C PHE A 2 -8.11 -16.94 8.45
N GLN A 3 -9.05 -17.82 8.82
CA GLN A 3 -8.98 -19.24 8.44
C GLN A 3 -9.29 -19.39 6.94
N PRO A 4 -8.41 -20.03 6.16
CA PRO A 4 -8.69 -20.29 4.74
C PRO A 4 -9.96 -21.13 4.59
N ARG A 5 -10.78 -20.83 3.57
CA ARG A 5 -11.94 -21.67 3.27
C ARG A 5 -11.47 -23.03 2.73
N PRO A 6 -12.16 -24.14 3.03
CA PRO A 6 -11.75 -25.48 2.56
C PRO A 6 -11.59 -25.59 1.04
N ASN A 7 -12.36 -24.81 0.28
CA ASN A 7 -12.35 -24.79 -1.19
C ASN A 7 -11.81 -23.47 -1.76
N GLU A 8 -10.84 -22.85 -1.08
CA GLU A 8 -10.23 -21.62 -1.56
C GLU A 8 -9.55 -21.84 -2.92
N GLN A 9 -9.90 -21.01 -3.89
CA GLN A 9 -9.42 -21.17 -5.26
C GLN A 9 -7.93 -20.82 -5.34
N GLN A 10 -7.16 -21.50 -6.20
CA GLN A 10 -5.71 -21.26 -6.29
C GLN A 10 -5.37 -19.80 -6.63
N TYR A 11 -6.21 -19.12 -7.43
CA TYR A 11 -6.01 -17.71 -7.79
C TYR A 11 -6.22 -16.74 -6.63
N ALA A 12 -6.83 -17.16 -5.52
CA ALA A 12 -7.04 -16.33 -4.35
C ALA A 12 -5.78 -16.17 -3.51
N TRP A 13 -4.78 -17.03 -3.72
CA TRP A 13 -3.49 -16.97 -3.03
C TRP A 13 -2.54 -16.01 -3.73
N VAL A 14 -1.79 -15.24 -2.95
CA VAL A 14 -0.72 -14.39 -3.50
C VAL A 14 0.36 -15.30 -4.09
N PRO A 15 0.64 -15.22 -5.41
CA PRO A 15 1.61 -16.10 -6.02
C PRO A 15 3.02 -15.81 -5.49
N HIS A 16 3.77 -16.86 -5.16
CA HIS A 16 5.19 -16.75 -4.87
C HIS A 16 5.95 -16.54 -6.17
N VAL A 17 6.24 -15.27 -6.47
CA VAL A 17 7.03 -14.86 -7.62
C VAL A 17 8.46 -14.51 -7.20
N ALA A 18 9.42 -14.73 -8.10
CA ALA A 18 10.77 -14.22 -7.90
C ALA A 18 10.74 -12.70 -7.80
N HIS A 19 11.46 -12.15 -6.82
CA HIS A 19 11.62 -10.71 -6.63
C HIS A 19 13.11 -10.35 -6.65
N PRO A 20 13.46 -9.12 -7.04
CA PRO A 20 14.84 -8.67 -7.02
C PRO A 20 15.27 -8.35 -5.58
N GLU A 21 16.56 -8.56 -5.25
CA GLU A 21 17.11 -8.15 -3.95
C GLU A 21 17.27 -6.63 -3.81
N LYS A 22 17.30 -5.92 -4.95
CA LYS A 22 17.51 -4.48 -5.04
C LYS A 22 16.41 -3.80 -5.84
N ASN A 23 16.08 -2.57 -5.45
CA ASN A 23 15.17 -1.71 -6.19
C ASN A 23 15.83 -1.19 -7.49
N ARG A 24 15.06 -0.44 -8.30
CA ARG A 24 15.53 0.13 -9.57
C ARG A 24 16.72 1.09 -9.44
N TYR A 25 17.03 1.55 -8.23
CA TYR A 25 18.13 2.44 -7.90
C TYR A 25 19.32 1.72 -7.25
N GLY A 26 19.31 0.38 -7.19
CA GLY A 26 20.38 -0.43 -6.62
C GLY A 26 20.39 -0.51 -5.09
N GLN A 27 19.35 -0.01 -4.41
CA GLN A 27 19.22 -0.09 -2.94
C GLN A 27 18.56 -1.41 -2.55
N SER A 28 18.93 -1.99 -1.41
CA SER A 28 18.30 -3.22 -0.90
C SER A 28 16.80 -3.01 -0.72
N ILE A 29 15.99 -4.02 -1.10
CA ILE A 29 14.55 -4.04 -0.77
C ILE A 29 14.30 -4.54 0.66
N GLU A 30 15.33 -5.02 1.34
CA GLU A 30 15.23 -5.40 2.75
C GLU A 30 15.02 -4.15 3.61
N THR A 31 13.91 -4.11 4.32
CA THR A 31 13.47 -2.93 5.09
C THR A 31 14.28 -2.73 6.37
N VAL A 32 14.74 -3.83 6.98
CA VAL A 32 15.65 -3.84 8.13
C VAL A 32 16.62 -5.03 8.03
N PRO A 33 17.90 -4.87 8.37
CA PRO A 33 18.87 -5.96 8.26
C PRO A 33 18.55 -7.12 9.22
N GLU A 34 19.17 -8.27 8.97
CA GLU A 34 19.13 -9.41 9.88
C GLU A 34 19.71 -9.02 11.27
N GLY A 35 19.08 -9.49 12.34
CA GLY A 35 19.45 -9.13 13.71
C GLY A 35 18.96 -7.75 14.20
N HIS A 36 18.27 -6.97 13.36
CA HIS A 36 17.69 -5.69 13.81
C HIS A 36 16.62 -5.89 14.90
N ALA A 37 16.59 -5.02 15.91
CA ALA A 37 15.70 -5.14 17.07
C ALA A 37 14.20 -5.20 16.71
N LEU A 38 13.80 -4.63 15.58
CA LEU A 38 12.43 -4.64 15.08
C LEU A 38 12.01 -5.98 14.43
N ARG A 39 12.94 -6.91 14.20
CA ARG A 39 12.59 -8.25 13.72
C ARG A 39 11.93 -9.07 14.82
N GLY A 40 10.94 -9.87 14.46
CA GLY A 40 10.13 -10.67 15.39
C GLY A 40 9.14 -9.87 16.23
N GLN A 41 9.12 -8.53 16.18
CA GLN A 41 8.17 -7.74 16.95
C GLN A 41 6.76 -7.86 16.36
N SER A 42 5.77 -7.89 17.25
CA SER A 42 4.36 -7.82 16.91
C SER A 42 3.93 -6.36 16.76
N LEU A 43 3.07 -6.09 15.77
CA LEU A 43 2.52 -4.76 15.49
C LEU A 43 1.07 -4.60 15.95
N SER A 44 0.48 -5.64 16.57
CA SER A 44 -0.92 -5.61 17.02
C SER A 44 -1.89 -5.13 15.93
N ILE A 45 -1.74 -5.61 14.70
CA ILE A 45 -2.50 -5.10 13.53
C ILE A 45 -3.96 -5.49 13.70
N ASN A 46 -4.86 -4.51 13.82
CA ASN A 46 -6.29 -4.73 14.12
C ASN A 46 -6.50 -5.60 15.37
N GLY A 47 -5.65 -5.45 16.39
CA GLY A 47 -5.70 -6.25 17.62
C GLY A 47 -5.13 -7.66 17.49
N ASP A 48 -4.61 -8.05 16.31
CA ASP A 48 -3.90 -9.30 16.12
C ASP A 48 -2.41 -9.13 16.48
N THR A 49 -1.99 -9.76 17.58
CA THR A 49 -0.61 -9.73 18.04
C THR A 49 0.26 -10.80 17.36
N ALA A 50 -0.27 -11.59 16.44
CA ALA A 50 0.50 -12.62 15.76
C ALA A 50 1.62 -12.02 14.89
N VAL A 51 2.75 -12.72 14.91
CA VAL A 51 3.91 -12.47 14.07
C VAL A 51 3.76 -13.35 12.83
N SER A 52 3.66 -12.74 11.64
CA SER A 52 3.52 -13.49 10.39
C SER A 52 4.74 -14.39 10.12
N ASP A 53 4.48 -15.58 9.59
CA ASP A 53 5.45 -16.57 9.09
C ASP A 53 5.87 -16.31 7.63
N ASN A 54 5.43 -15.21 7.02
CA ASN A 54 5.78 -14.86 5.65
C ASN A 54 7.31 -14.74 5.49
N PRO A 55 7.96 -15.52 4.61
CA PRO A 55 9.41 -15.45 4.43
C PRO A 55 9.89 -14.11 3.87
N ASN A 56 8.99 -13.32 3.26
CA ASN A 56 9.27 -11.98 2.74
C ASN A 56 8.78 -10.88 3.70
N ARG A 57 8.59 -11.21 4.98
CA ARG A 57 8.08 -10.32 6.01
C ARG A 57 8.88 -9.04 6.19
N TYR A 58 10.18 -9.01 5.93
CA TYR A 58 11.07 -7.84 6.09
C TYR A 58 11.57 -7.28 4.76
N LYS A 59 10.71 -7.28 3.75
CA LYS A 59 11.01 -6.78 2.42
C LYS A 59 10.00 -5.71 2.04
N GLN A 60 10.41 -4.78 1.19
CA GLN A 60 9.53 -3.79 0.60
C GLN A 60 8.45 -4.49 -0.22
N HIS A 61 7.20 -4.42 0.24
CA HIS A 61 6.07 -4.93 -0.52
C HIS A 61 5.61 -3.87 -1.52
N GLY A 62 4.96 -4.35 -2.58
CA GLY A 62 4.31 -3.54 -3.59
C GLY A 62 3.07 -4.25 -4.08
N PHE A 63 2.14 -3.49 -4.63
CA PHE A 63 0.96 -4.04 -5.30
C PHE A 63 1.07 -3.78 -6.80
N TYR A 64 0.57 -4.73 -7.57
CA TYR A 64 0.47 -4.61 -9.02
C TYR A 64 -0.96 -4.26 -9.41
N PHE A 65 -1.14 -3.12 -10.07
CA PHE A 65 -2.42 -2.69 -10.62
C PHE A 65 -2.37 -2.80 -12.15
N ASN A 66 -3.29 -3.58 -12.71
CA ASN A 66 -3.46 -3.69 -14.16
C ASN A 66 -4.63 -2.80 -14.60
N ALA A 67 -4.30 -1.66 -15.20
CA ALA A 67 -5.29 -0.67 -15.66
C ALA A 67 -6.16 -1.19 -16.82
N ASP A 68 -5.66 -2.09 -17.66
CA ASP A 68 -6.41 -2.66 -18.79
C ASP A 68 -7.59 -3.52 -18.32
N ARG A 69 -7.53 -4.04 -17.09
CA ARG A 69 -8.62 -4.82 -16.46
C ARG A 69 -9.52 -3.98 -15.56
N CYS A 70 -9.23 -2.69 -15.38
CA CYS A 70 -10.01 -1.83 -14.52
C CYS A 70 -11.29 -1.36 -15.23
N ILE A 71 -12.44 -1.84 -14.77
CA ILE A 71 -13.75 -1.47 -15.31
C ILE A 71 -14.42 -0.30 -14.56
N SER A 72 -13.68 0.40 -13.68
CA SER A 72 -14.20 1.50 -12.86
C SER A 72 -15.45 1.13 -12.03
N CYS A 73 -15.48 -0.05 -11.40
CA CYS A 73 -16.63 -0.50 -10.61
C CYS A 73 -16.71 0.09 -9.20
N HIS A 74 -15.70 0.86 -8.76
CA HIS A 74 -15.61 1.47 -7.42
C HIS A 74 -15.63 0.49 -6.22
N ALA A 75 -15.62 -0.83 -6.47
CA ALA A 75 -15.60 -1.84 -5.40
C ALA A 75 -14.36 -1.74 -4.48
N CYS A 76 -13.22 -1.34 -5.03
CA CYS A 76 -11.99 -1.15 -4.25
C CYS A 76 -12.05 0.08 -3.34
N GLU A 77 -12.79 1.13 -3.68
CA GLU A 77 -13.01 2.30 -2.81
C GLU A 77 -13.94 1.92 -1.66
N ALA A 78 -15.04 1.21 -1.96
CA ALA A 78 -15.99 0.72 -0.97
C ALA A 78 -15.30 -0.20 0.05
N ALA A 79 -14.56 -1.20 -0.43
CA ALA A 79 -13.82 -2.12 0.44
C ALA A 79 -12.77 -1.41 1.30
N CYS A 80 -12.09 -0.40 0.74
CA CYS A 80 -11.12 0.41 1.48
C CYS A 80 -11.80 1.24 2.57
N SER A 81 -12.95 1.85 2.26
CA SER A 81 -13.70 2.69 3.19
C SER A 81 -14.31 1.87 4.32
N GLU A 82 -14.93 0.73 4.00
CA GLU A 82 -15.49 -0.21 4.99
C GLU A 82 -14.38 -0.76 5.91
N LYS A 83 -13.25 -1.18 5.34
CA LYS A 83 -12.16 -1.78 6.13
C LYS A 83 -11.50 -0.80 7.10
N ASN A 84 -11.44 0.49 6.75
CA ASN A 84 -10.79 1.53 7.55
C ASN A 84 -11.79 2.44 8.28
N ASP A 85 -13.09 2.13 8.23
CA ASP A 85 -14.17 2.92 8.83
C ASP A 85 -14.08 4.42 8.49
N LEU A 86 -13.90 4.71 7.19
CA LEU A 86 -13.66 6.08 6.73
C LEU A 86 -14.96 6.91 6.73
N PRO A 87 -14.91 8.17 7.19
CA PRO A 87 -16.05 9.07 7.05
C PRO A 87 -16.27 9.44 5.57
N PRO A 88 -17.49 9.86 5.18
CA PRO A 88 -17.86 10.06 3.77
C PRO A 88 -17.01 11.08 2.97
N HIS A 89 -16.29 11.97 3.66
CA HIS A 89 -15.45 13.00 3.03
C HIS A 89 -13.99 12.56 2.85
N LEU A 90 -13.61 11.35 3.29
CA LEU A 90 -12.26 10.80 3.16
C LEU A 90 -12.27 9.56 2.29
N ALA A 91 -11.33 9.50 1.34
CA ALA A 91 -11.11 8.35 0.48
C ALA A 91 -9.60 8.06 0.39
N PHE A 92 -9.16 6.95 0.99
CA PHE A 92 -7.75 6.52 0.92
C PHE A 92 -7.38 5.89 -0.43
N ARG A 93 -8.39 5.41 -1.15
CA ARG A 93 -8.29 4.92 -2.52
C ARG A 93 -9.36 5.62 -3.34
N SER A 94 -8.99 6.06 -4.53
CA SER A 94 -9.93 6.67 -5.47
C SER A 94 -9.76 6.11 -6.88
N VAL A 95 -10.86 5.94 -7.60
CA VAL A 95 -10.92 5.52 -8.99
C VAL A 95 -11.24 6.75 -9.85
N GLY A 96 -10.30 7.10 -10.72
CA GLY A 96 -10.45 8.14 -11.72
C GLY A 96 -10.34 7.57 -13.13
N TYR A 97 -10.42 8.46 -14.11
CA TYR A 97 -10.22 8.11 -15.51
C TYR A 97 -9.42 9.20 -16.23
N LEU A 98 -8.66 8.81 -17.23
CA LEU A 98 -8.04 9.70 -18.20
C LEU A 98 -8.73 9.49 -19.54
N GLU A 99 -9.16 10.59 -20.15
CA GLU A 99 -9.75 10.60 -21.48
C GLU A 99 -8.79 11.28 -22.46
N GLY A 100 -8.78 10.80 -23.69
CA GLY A 100 -7.95 11.35 -24.76
C GLY A 100 -8.53 11.07 -26.14
N GLY A 101 -8.01 11.78 -27.14
CA GLY A 101 -8.53 11.72 -28.50
C GLY A 101 -9.76 12.61 -28.70
N SER A 102 -10.39 12.47 -29.86
CA SER A 102 -11.55 13.26 -30.28
C SER A 102 -12.56 12.35 -30.95
N TYR A 103 -13.85 12.67 -30.82
CA TYR A 103 -14.92 11.91 -31.46
C TYR A 103 -14.67 11.75 -32.98
N PRO A 104 -14.86 10.55 -33.56
CA PRO A 104 -15.33 9.31 -32.93
C PRO A 104 -14.22 8.46 -32.26
N ALA A 105 -12.95 8.80 -32.47
CA ALA A 105 -11.79 8.07 -31.96
C ALA A 105 -11.33 8.60 -30.59
N TYR A 106 -12.20 8.55 -29.59
CA TYR A 106 -11.83 8.83 -28.19
C TYR A 106 -11.41 7.55 -27.47
N THR A 107 -10.61 7.69 -26.43
CA THR A 107 -10.16 6.59 -25.56
C THR A 107 -10.33 7.01 -24.11
N ARG A 108 -10.65 6.03 -23.25
CA ARG A 108 -10.74 6.20 -21.80
C ARG A 108 -9.92 5.12 -21.10
N LEU A 109 -9.08 5.52 -20.17
CA LEU A 109 -8.31 4.63 -19.29
C LEU A 109 -8.77 4.84 -17.84
N ASN A 110 -9.18 3.78 -17.17
CA ASN A 110 -9.59 3.84 -15.76
C ASN A 110 -8.39 3.53 -14.84
N ILE A 111 -8.20 4.32 -13.79
CA ILE A 111 -7.07 4.18 -12.88
C ILE A 111 -7.56 4.19 -11.43
N SER A 112 -7.16 3.18 -10.65
CA SER A 112 -7.34 3.17 -9.20
C SER A 112 -6.05 3.65 -8.54
N MET A 113 -6.12 4.81 -7.88
CA MET A 113 -5.01 5.43 -7.16
C MET A 113 -5.19 5.29 -5.65
N ALA A 114 -4.08 5.04 -4.96
CA ALA A 114 -3.98 5.00 -3.50
C ALA A 114 -2.53 5.34 -3.10
N CYS A 115 -2.21 5.30 -1.81
CA CYS A 115 -0.81 5.37 -1.37
C CYS A 115 0.01 4.25 -2.03
N ASN A 116 1.14 4.60 -2.65
CA ASN A 116 2.04 3.65 -3.30
C ASN A 116 3.03 3.00 -2.32
N HIS A 117 3.03 3.42 -1.05
CA HIS A 117 3.98 2.98 -0.02
C HIS A 117 5.43 2.98 -0.52
N CYS A 118 5.82 4.13 -1.09
CA CYS A 118 7.09 4.31 -1.78
C CYS A 118 8.27 3.82 -0.95
N ASP A 119 9.21 3.16 -1.61
CA ASP A 119 10.45 2.71 -0.97
C ASP A 119 11.27 3.88 -0.39
N ASN A 120 11.27 5.02 -1.07
CA ASN A 120 11.87 6.26 -0.60
C ASN A 120 10.79 7.37 -0.50
N PRO A 121 9.99 7.39 0.58
CA PRO A 121 8.80 8.23 0.66
C PRO A 121 9.13 9.71 0.84
N VAL A 122 8.75 10.52 -0.15
CA VAL A 122 8.88 11.99 -0.11
C VAL A 122 8.00 12.61 0.98
N CYS A 123 6.80 12.08 1.20
CA CYS A 123 5.89 12.51 2.26
C CYS A 123 6.51 12.41 3.66
N LEU A 124 7.30 11.37 3.92
CA LEU A 124 8.01 11.19 5.19
C LEU A 124 9.11 12.24 5.37
N LYS A 125 9.87 12.54 4.31
CA LYS A 125 10.92 13.56 4.34
C LYS A 125 10.36 14.98 4.50
N GLY A 126 9.21 15.24 3.89
CA GLY A 126 8.56 16.55 3.91
C GLY A 126 7.80 16.86 5.20
N CYS A 127 7.52 15.86 6.05
CA CYS A 127 6.73 16.06 7.26
C CYS A 127 7.57 16.63 8.41
N PRO A 128 7.31 17.88 8.87
CA PRO A 128 8.12 18.51 9.91
C PRO A 128 7.94 17.87 11.30
N THR A 129 6.76 17.30 11.58
CA THR A 129 6.48 16.62 12.86
C THR A 129 6.80 15.13 12.86
N ARG A 130 7.30 14.59 11.73
CA ARG A 130 7.56 13.15 11.56
C ARG A 130 6.33 12.28 11.83
N ALA A 131 5.14 12.75 11.43
CA ALA A 131 3.89 12.01 11.50
C ALA A 131 3.80 10.82 10.52
N TYR A 132 4.89 10.44 9.85
CA TYR A 132 4.92 9.31 8.93
C TYR A 132 5.98 8.31 9.38
N THR A 133 5.61 7.03 9.35
CA THR A 133 6.52 5.91 9.63
C THR A 133 6.53 4.93 8.47
N LYS A 134 7.73 4.53 8.03
CA LYS A 134 7.90 3.39 7.13
C LYS A 134 8.08 2.12 7.96
N PHE A 135 7.17 1.17 7.80
CA PHE A 135 7.13 -0.05 8.60
C PHE A 135 8.28 -0.98 8.25
N ALA A 136 8.96 -1.46 9.28
CA ALA A 136 10.08 -2.38 9.16
C ALA A 136 9.67 -3.74 8.57
N GLU A 137 8.41 -4.15 8.71
CA GLU A 137 7.94 -5.42 8.18
C GLU A 137 7.80 -5.33 6.65
N TYR A 138 6.68 -4.83 6.15
CA TYR A 138 6.34 -4.87 4.73
C TYR A 138 6.63 -3.55 3.98
N GLY A 139 7.31 -2.58 4.62
CA GLY A 139 7.68 -1.31 3.98
C GLY A 139 6.53 -0.32 3.78
N ALA A 140 5.35 -0.55 4.40
CA ALA A 140 4.24 0.38 4.29
C ALA A 140 4.58 1.72 4.95
N VAL A 141 4.23 2.79 4.25
CA VAL A 141 4.28 4.16 4.77
C VAL A 141 2.92 4.50 5.38
N LEU A 142 2.86 4.66 6.70
CA LEU A 142 1.64 5.02 7.43
C LEU A 142 1.76 6.43 8.00
N GLN A 143 0.63 7.12 8.04
CA GLN A 143 0.48 8.42 8.68
C GLN A 143 -0.13 8.22 10.08
N ASP A 144 0.40 8.92 11.07
CA ASP A 144 -0.16 9.04 12.40
C ASP A 144 -1.00 10.33 12.49
N PRO A 145 -2.34 10.23 12.62
CA PRO A 145 -3.21 11.40 12.69
C PRO A 145 -3.05 12.19 14.00
N ASP A 146 -2.60 11.57 15.10
CA ASP A 146 -2.48 12.23 16.40
C ASP A 146 -1.26 13.16 16.46
N ILE A 147 -0.22 12.84 15.68
CA ILE A 147 0.99 13.67 15.53
C ILE A 147 0.81 14.70 14.39
N CYS A 148 -0.13 14.46 13.48
CA CYS A 148 -0.37 15.32 12.33
C CYS A 148 -1.15 16.58 12.73
N PHE A 149 -0.63 17.76 12.40
CA PHE A 149 -1.33 19.04 12.61
C PHE A 149 -1.84 19.69 11.30
N GLY A 150 -1.80 18.95 10.18
CA GLY A 150 -2.45 19.36 8.94
C GLY A 150 -1.71 20.42 8.10
N CYS A 151 -0.38 20.54 8.19
CA CYS A 151 0.37 21.52 7.38
C CYS A 151 0.34 21.27 5.86
N GLY A 152 0.01 20.05 5.43
CA GLY A 152 -0.07 19.68 4.02
C GLY A 152 1.27 19.50 3.31
N TYR A 153 2.44 19.75 3.92
CA TYR A 153 3.74 19.70 3.24
C TYR A 153 4.01 18.36 2.53
N CYS A 154 3.51 17.26 3.08
CA CYS A 154 3.58 15.93 2.49
C CYS A 154 2.87 15.79 1.13
N THR A 155 2.06 16.76 0.68
CA THR A 155 1.38 16.76 -0.63
C THR A 155 2.09 17.60 -1.69
N TRP A 156 3.11 18.38 -1.31
CA TRP A 156 3.84 19.30 -2.22
C TRP A 156 5.18 18.71 -2.71
N VAL A 157 5.54 17.53 -2.21
CA VAL A 157 6.87 16.92 -2.30
C VAL A 157 6.95 15.77 -3.31
#